data_AF-A0A645CPC9-F1
#
_entry.id   AF-A0A645CPC9-F1
#
_cell.length_a   1.000
_cell.length_b   1.000
_cell.length_c   1.000
_cell.angle_alpha   90.00
_cell.angle_beta   90.00
_cell.angle_gamma   90.00
#
_symmetry.space_group_name_H-M   'P 1'
#
loop_
_entity.id
_entity.type
_entity.pdbx_description
1 polymer ?
#
loop_
_entity_poly.entity_id
_entity_poly.type
_entity_poly.pdbx_seq_one_letter_code
_entity_poly.pdbx_strand_id
1 'polypeptide(L)'
;MLAELRRKKILPPENRTDWNKRIFQSETGELTLDMQKQKMTVAAPRLEGAILKQGQTAELPVLRVGRLSVPASVAAASLKMDETLKDASRILLIVSTNAFNTDMTFEDETLFCCVNPGELPVLVESVKGDITLKTTRQHAPKVYALHLDGIRFAEIPVLFQDGTLSIPLDTSTLEYGTPFFEVIY
;
A
#
# COMPACT_ATOMS: atom_id res chain seq x y z
N MET A 1 2.10 27.27 -18.03
CA MET A 1 1.12 26.99 -16.96
C MET A 1 1.78 26.45 -15.68
N LEU A 2 2.64 25.42 -15.67
CA LEU A 2 3.34 25.01 -14.42
C LEU A 2 4.15 26.14 -13.73
N ALA A 3 4.92 26.90 -14.52
CA ALA A 3 5.66 28.06 -14.00
C ALA A 3 4.74 29.12 -13.35
N GLU A 4 3.52 29.24 -13.86
CA GLU A 4 2.52 30.18 -13.34
C GLU A 4 1.96 29.71 -12.00
N LEU A 5 1.70 28.41 -11.84
CA LEU A 5 1.25 27.83 -10.57
C LEU A 5 2.29 28.01 -9.47
N ARG A 6 3.58 27.86 -9.81
CA ARG A 6 4.70 28.14 -8.89
C ARG A 6 4.83 29.63 -8.57
N ARG A 7 4.74 30.50 -9.59
CA ARG A 7 4.79 31.96 -9.41
C ARG A 7 3.69 32.47 -8.48
N LYS A 8 2.48 31.92 -8.63
CA LYS A 8 1.32 32.23 -7.78
C LYS A 8 1.36 31.56 -6.40
N LYS A 9 2.40 30.77 -6.09
CA LYS A 9 2.55 30.01 -4.84
C LYS A 9 1.39 29.03 -4.57
N ILE A 10 0.69 28.60 -5.62
CA ILE A 10 -0.29 27.51 -5.53
C ILE A 10 0.46 26.19 -5.34
N LEU A 11 1.55 26.00 -6.09
CA LEU A 11 2.48 24.91 -5.87
C LEU A 11 3.70 25.42 -5.12
N PRO A 12 4.07 24.82 -3.98
CA PRO A 12 5.26 25.23 -3.26
C PRO A 12 6.55 24.86 -4.05
N PRO A 13 7.69 25.52 -3.78
CA PRO A 13 8.95 25.28 -4.51
C PRO A 13 9.42 23.82 -4.50
N GLU A 14 9.18 23.11 -3.41
CA GLU A 14 9.49 21.69 -3.20
C GLU A 14 8.56 20.73 -3.95
N ASN A 15 7.49 21.24 -4.58
CA ASN A 15 6.59 20.40 -5.37
C ASN A 15 7.31 19.83 -6.60
N ARG A 16 7.35 18.49 -6.65
CA ARG A 16 8.06 17.63 -7.57
C ARG A 16 7.39 17.49 -8.94
N THR A 17 6.29 18.19 -9.20
CA THR A 17 5.62 18.15 -10.52
C THR A 17 6.61 18.53 -11.63
N ASP A 18 6.72 17.64 -12.61
CA ASP A 18 7.56 17.77 -13.80
C ASP A 18 6.82 17.15 -14.99
N TRP A 19 6.30 18.01 -15.87
CA TRP A 19 5.51 17.59 -17.03
C TRP A 19 6.31 16.79 -18.05
N ASN A 20 7.60 17.07 -18.21
CA ASN A 20 8.45 16.37 -19.16
C ASN A 20 8.71 14.94 -18.70
N LYS A 21 8.85 14.74 -17.38
CA LYS A 21 8.99 13.41 -16.76
C LYS A 21 7.63 12.74 -16.49
N ARG A 22 6.51 13.42 -16.76
CA ARG A 22 5.14 12.99 -16.43
C ARG A 22 4.98 12.63 -14.94
N ILE A 23 5.61 13.44 -14.08
CA ILE A 23 5.48 13.37 -12.63
C ILE A 23 4.51 14.47 -12.20
N PHE A 24 3.48 14.10 -11.45
CA PHE A 24 2.47 15.01 -10.93
C PHE A 24 2.38 14.84 -9.42
N GLN A 25 2.42 15.93 -8.67
CA GLN A 25 2.32 15.90 -7.21
C GLN A 25 1.23 16.86 -6.74
N SER A 26 0.44 16.43 -5.74
CA SER A 26 -0.56 17.29 -5.09
C SER A 26 0.08 18.55 -4.54
N GLU A 27 -0.71 19.60 -4.35
CA GLU A 27 -0.22 20.87 -3.78
C GLU A 27 0.38 20.68 -2.38
N THR A 28 -0.15 19.74 -1.58
CA THR A 28 0.36 19.38 -0.24
C THR A 28 1.69 18.63 -0.28
N GLY A 29 2.08 18.10 -1.44
CA GLY A 29 3.25 17.24 -1.58
C GLY A 29 3.01 15.77 -1.22
N GLU A 30 1.85 15.43 -0.66
CA GLU A 30 1.59 14.11 -0.09
C GLU A 30 1.31 13.04 -1.16
N LEU A 31 0.68 13.38 -2.28
CA LEU A 31 0.36 12.42 -3.36
C LEU A 31 1.28 12.67 -4.54
N THR A 32 1.94 11.63 -5.05
CA THR A 32 2.78 11.69 -6.25
C THR A 32 2.39 10.59 -7.23
N LEU A 33 2.14 10.95 -8.48
CA LEU A 33 1.93 10.05 -9.62
C LEU A 33 3.11 10.14 -10.58
N ASP A 34 3.76 9.00 -10.83
CA ASP A 34 4.76 8.81 -11.89
C ASP A 34 4.08 8.00 -13.01
N MET A 35 3.65 8.68 -14.06
CA MET A 35 2.93 8.02 -15.16
C MET A 35 3.83 7.12 -16.00
N GLN A 36 5.13 7.43 -16.11
CA GLN A 36 6.06 6.61 -16.90
C GLN A 36 6.25 5.24 -16.24
N LYS A 37 6.36 5.23 -14.91
CA LYS A 37 6.47 4.00 -14.13
C LYS A 37 5.13 3.37 -13.77
N GLN A 38 4.01 4.01 -14.12
CA GLN A 38 2.67 3.59 -13.68
C GLN A 38 2.59 3.37 -12.16
N LYS A 39 3.22 4.28 -11.40
CA LYS A 39 3.39 4.19 -9.96
C LYS A 39 2.76 5.40 -9.29
N MET A 40 2.04 5.18 -8.20
CA MET A 40 1.52 6.26 -7.36
C MET A 40 1.97 6.04 -5.91
N THR A 41 2.26 7.12 -5.20
CA THR A 41 2.63 7.08 -3.77
C THR A 41 1.86 8.14 -2.99
N VAL A 42 1.54 7.83 -1.74
CA VAL A 42 0.96 8.73 -0.75
C VAL A 42 1.91 8.77 0.45
N ALA A 43 2.28 9.96 0.91
CA ALA A 43 3.13 10.19 2.07
C ALA A 43 2.51 11.27 2.96
N ALA A 44 1.37 10.95 3.58
CA ALA A 44 0.66 11.83 4.50
C ALA A 44 0.97 11.45 5.96
N PRO A 45 0.83 12.37 6.94
CA PRO A 45 1.24 12.12 8.32
C PRO A 45 0.67 10.86 8.96
N ARG A 46 -0.56 10.47 8.60
CA ARG A 46 -1.28 9.32 9.17
C ARG A 46 -1.42 8.14 8.21
N LEU A 47 -1.04 8.31 6.95
CA LEU A 47 -1.19 7.29 5.93
C LEU A 47 -0.05 7.39 4.92
N GLU A 48 0.63 6.27 4.73
CA GLU A 48 1.57 6.11 3.63
C GLU A 48 1.16 4.93 2.77
N GLY A 49 1.38 5.02 1.46
CA GLY A 49 1.01 3.94 0.55
C GLY A 49 1.63 4.07 -0.84
N ALA A 50 1.64 2.96 -1.57
CA ALA A 50 2.15 2.88 -2.92
C ALA A 50 1.33 1.90 -3.78
N ILE A 51 1.06 2.28 -5.01
CA ILE A 51 0.56 1.40 -6.07
C ILE A 51 1.75 1.05 -6.95
N LEU A 52 2.03 -0.26 -7.06
CA LEU A 52 3.24 -0.79 -7.65
C LEU A 52 2.94 -1.87 -8.68
N LYS A 53 3.67 -1.85 -9.80
CA LYS A 53 3.77 -2.98 -10.73
C LYS A 53 4.74 -4.04 -10.18
N GLN A 54 4.67 -5.25 -10.71
CA GLN A 54 5.55 -6.34 -10.34
C GLN A 54 7.03 -5.94 -10.42
N GLY A 55 7.82 -6.28 -9.40
CA GLY A 55 9.24 -5.94 -9.32
C GLY A 55 9.58 -4.48 -8.96
N GLN A 56 8.59 -3.58 -8.88
CA GLN A 56 8.79 -2.23 -8.36
C GLN A 56 8.88 -2.24 -6.84
N THR A 57 9.49 -1.18 -6.28
CA THR A 57 9.60 -0.95 -4.84
C THR A 57 9.18 0.48 -4.50
N ALA A 58 8.89 0.74 -3.23
CA ALA A 58 8.68 2.09 -2.71
C ALA A 58 9.41 2.29 -1.38
N GLU A 59 10.03 3.46 -1.23
CA GLU A 59 10.59 3.95 0.03
C GLU A 59 9.85 5.26 0.32
N LEU A 60 9.06 5.27 1.38
CA LEU A 60 8.37 6.42 1.94
C LEU A 60 8.96 6.70 3.34
N PRO A 61 8.63 7.83 3.98
CA PRO A 61 9.22 8.19 5.27
C PRO A 61 9.08 7.10 6.35
N VAL A 62 7.95 6.40 6.39
CA VAL A 62 7.63 5.34 7.36
C VAL A 62 7.50 3.97 6.70
N LEU A 63 6.75 3.88 5.61
CA LEU A 63 6.46 2.65 4.89
C LEU A 63 7.50 2.41 3.80
N ARG A 64 8.07 1.21 3.79
CA ARG A 64 8.83 0.70 2.66
C ARG A 64 8.21 -0.60 2.17
N VAL A 65 8.06 -0.67 0.85
CA VAL A 65 7.54 -1.84 0.14
C VAL A 65 8.67 -2.37 -0.73
N GLY A 66 9.12 -3.59 -0.43
CA GLY A 66 10.07 -4.35 -1.20
C GLY A 66 9.50 -4.81 -2.54
N ARG A 67 10.16 -5.78 -3.18
CA ARG A 67 9.63 -6.37 -4.40
C ARG A 67 8.44 -7.26 -4.04
N LEU A 68 7.35 -7.08 -4.77
CA LEU A 68 6.16 -7.93 -4.66
C LEU A 68 6.12 -8.91 -5.84
N SER A 69 5.59 -10.11 -5.58
CA SER A 69 5.45 -11.18 -6.59
C SER A 69 4.45 -10.84 -7.68
N VAL A 70 3.49 -9.95 -7.40
CA VAL A 70 2.42 -9.50 -8.31
C VAL A 70 2.23 -7.97 -8.17
N PRO A 71 1.58 -7.28 -9.12
CA PRO A 71 1.16 -5.91 -8.92
C PRO A 71 0.25 -5.77 -7.69
N ALA A 72 0.44 -4.71 -6.90
CA ALA A 72 -0.39 -4.48 -5.72
C ALA A 72 -0.45 -3.00 -5.32
N SER A 73 -1.49 -2.67 -4.57
CA SER A 73 -1.57 -1.48 -3.73
C SER A 73 -1.25 -1.85 -2.29
N VAL A 74 -0.26 -1.18 -1.70
CA VAL A 74 0.10 -1.34 -0.28
C VAL A 74 -0.08 -0.01 0.43
N ALA A 75 -0.86 0.02 1.51
CA ALA A 75 -1.06 1.22 2.31
C ALA A 75 -1.05 0.88 3.81
N ALA A 76 -0.49 1.76 4.63
CA ALA A 76 -0.50 1.65 6.08
C ALA A 76 -1.10 2.92 6.66
N ALA A 77 -2.11 2.79 7.52
CA ALA A 77 -2.85 3.90 8.08
C ALA A 77 -2.97 3.80 9.61
N SER A 78 -2.70 4.89 10.31
CA SER A 78 -2.96 5.01 11.74
C SER A 78 -4.47 4.99 12.02
N LEU A 79 -4.90 4.06 12.87
CA LEU A 79 -6.30 3.95 13.32
C LEU A 79 -6.63 4.92 14.46
N LYS A 80 -5.66 5.71 14.93
CA LYS A 80 -5.85 6.75 15.92
C LYS A 80 -5.83 8.13 15.25
N MET A 81 -6.73 9.01 15.67
CA MET A 81 -6.91 10.31 15.01
C MET A 81 -5.72 11.25 15.25
N ASP A 82 -5.09 11.10 16.40
CA ASP A 82 -4.07 11.95 17.00
C ASP A 82 -2.65 11.39 16.87
N GLU A 83 -2.47 10.19 16.29
CA GLU A 83 -1.16 9.57 16.12
C GLU A 83 -0.76 9.54 14.64
N THR A 84 0.45 10.03 14.34
CA THR A 84 1.08 9.84 13.02
C THR A 84 1.30 8.36 12.74
N LEU A 85 1.53 7.97 11.48
CA LEU A 85 1.82 6.58 11.16
C LEU A 85 3.08 6.06 11.88
N LYS A 86 4.09 6.92 12.08
CA LYS A 86 5.33 6.58 12.79
C LYS A 86 5.11 6.32 14.28
N ASP A 87 4.17 7.04 14.88
CA ASP A 87 3.87 6.97 16.31
C ASP A 87 2.68 6.07 16.64
N ALA A 88 1.98 5.55 15.63
CA ALA A 88 0.73 4.83 15.80
C ALA A 88 0.87 3.60 16.72
N SER A 89 -0.07 3.48 17.67
CA SER A 89 -0.28 2.30 18.53
C SER A 89 -1.02 1.19 17.79
N ARG A 90 -1.82 1.56 16.79
CA ARG A 90 -2.65 0.65 16.01
C ARG A 90 -2.70 1.10 14.56
N ILE A 91 -2.29 0.22 13.65
CA ILE A 91 -2.19 0.49 12.22
C ILE A 91 -3.01 -0.54 11.46
N LEU A 92 -3.77 -0.08 10.45
CA LEU A 92 -4.32 -0.94 9.43
C LEU A 92 -3.35 -0.94 8.25
N LEU A 93 -2.75 -2.11 7.98
CA LEU A 93 -1.99 -2.39 6.78
C LEU A 93 -2.94 -3.04 5.76
N ILE A 94 -2.93 -2.51 4.55
CA ILE A 94 -3.75 -2.94 3.42
C ILE A 94 -2.81 -3.38 2.31
N VAL A 95 -2.97 -4.60 1.84
CA VAL A 95 -2.22 -5.19 0.71
C VAL A 95 -3.24 -5.73 -0.28
N SER A 96 -3.60 -4.91 -1.26
CA SER A 96 -4.63 -5.23 -2.25
C SER A 96 -3.99 -5.63 -3.58
N THR A 97 -4.29 -6.85 -4.01
CA THR A 97 -3.97 -7.41 -5.32
C THR A 97 -5.25 -7.49 -6.16
N ASN A 98 -5.22 -8.19 -7.30
CA ASN A 98 -6.45 -8.49 -8.02
C ASN A 98 -7.40 -9.34 -7.17
N ALA A 99 -8.70 -9.08 -7.31
CA ALA A 99 -9.76 -9.88 -6.74
C ALA A 99 -10.85 -10.08 -7.80
N PHE A 100 -11.12 -11.34 -8.13
CA PHE A 100 -12.04 -11.72 -9.19
C PHE A 100 -13.05 -12.75 -8.72
N ASN A 101 -14.22 -12.79 -9.32
CA ASN A 101 -15.14 -13.91 -9.11
C ASN A 101 -14.54 -15.22 -9.64
N THR A 102 -15.00 -16.35 -9.11
CA THR A 102 -14.68 -17.66 -9.65
C THR A 102 -15.15 -17.73 -11.10
N ASP A 103 -14.30 -18.25 -12.00
CA ASP A 103 -14.52 -18.34 -13.45
C ASP A 103 -14.74 -17.00 -14.18
N MET A 104 -14.36 -15.87 -13.57
CA MET A 104 -14.35 -14.57 -14.24
C MET A 104 -13.31 -14.56 -15.37
N THR A 105 -13.70 -14.09 -16.55
CA THR A 105 -12.80 -14.02 -17.71
C THR A 105 -12.83 -12.67 -18.40
N PHE A 106 -11.69 -12.30 -18.97
CA PHE A 106 -11.48 -11.08 -19.72
C PHE A 106 -11.07 -11.42 -21.16
N GLU A 107 -11.25 -10.46 -22.06
CA GLU A 107 -10.84 -10.59 -23.46
C GLU A 107 -9.33 -10.84 -23.58
N ASP A 108 -8.53 -10.21 -22.71
CA ASP A 108 -7.08 -10.33 -22.68
C ASP A 108 -6.47 -9.98 -21.30
N GLU A 109 -5.14 -10.02 -21.21
CA GLU A 109 -4.36 -9.73 -20.01
C GLU A 109 -4.41 -8.26 -19.55
N THR A 110 -5.02 -7.35 -20.33
CA THR A 110 -5.23 -5.96 -19.89
C THR A 110 -6.33 -5.84 -18.86
N LEU A 111 -7.19 -6.88 -18.75
CA LEU A 111 -8.32 -6.94 -17.82
C LEU A 111 -9.33 -5.80 -18.01
N PHE A 112 -9.35 -5.19 -19.19
CA PHE A 112 -10.21 -4.03 -19.48
C PHE A 112 -11.65 -4.45 -19.83
N CYS A 113 -11.82 -5.47 -20.67
CA CYS A 113 -13.12 -5.95 -21.12
C CYS A 113 -13.48 -7.29 -20.46
N CYS A 114 -14.45 -7.27 -19.55
CA CYS A 114 -14.97 -8.47 -18.89
C CYS A 114 -15.92 -9.22 -19.84
N VAL A 115 -15.62 -10.48 -20.16
CA VAL A 115 -16.41 -11.34 -21.06
C VAL A 115 -17.37 -12.22 -20.26
N ASN A 116 -16.90 -12.79 -19.14
CA ASN A 116 -17.73 -13.53 -18.20
C ASN A 116 -17.56 -12.94 -16.80
N PRO A 117 -18.62 -12.47 -16.13
CA PRO A 117 -18.51 -11.94 -14.77
C PRO A 117 -18.24 -13.01 -13.71
N GLY A 118 -18.38 -14.30 -14.02
CA GLY A 118 -18.16 -15.40 -13.08
C GLY A 118 -19.20 -15.45 -11.95
N GLU A 119 -18.89 -16.18 -10.88
CA GLU A 119 -19.73 -16.31 -9.69
C GLU A 119 -18.94 -16.26 -8.38
N LEU A 120 -19.65 -16.06 -7.26
CA LEU A 120 -19.05 -16.13 -5.93
C LEU A 120 -18.61 -17.58 -5.63
N PRO A 121 -17.49 -17.79 -4.90
CA PRO A 121 -16.75 -16.79 -4.11
C PRO A 121 -15.76 -15.93 -4.93
N VAL A 122 -15.38 -14.79 -4.35
CA VAL A 122 -14.27 -13.96 -4.85
C VAL A 122 -12.93 -14.60 -4.49
N LEU A 123 -12.05 -14.71 -5.49
CA LEU A 123 -10.68 -15.17 -5.39
C LEU A 123 -9.74 -13.96 -5.32
N VAL A 124 -8.92 -13.90 -4.27
CA VAL A 124 -7.90 -12.85 -4.08
C VAL A 124 -6.55 -13.39 -4.53
N GLU A 125 -5.88 -12.69 -5.45
CA GLU A 125 -4.57 -13.08 -5.95
C GLU A 125 -3.53 -13.05 -4.83
N SER A 126 -2.81 -14.15 -4.64
CA SER A 126 -1.80 -14.25 -3.59
C SER A 126 -0.56 -13.41 -3.90
N VAL A 127 0.06 -12.85 -2.86
CA VAL A 127 1.26 -12.02 -2.96
C VAL A 127 2.31 -12.44 -1.96
N LYS A 128 3.57 -12.42 -2.41
CA LYS A 128 4.76 -12.54 -1.59
C LYS A 128 5.59 -11.28 -1.67
N GLY A 129 6.14 -10.84 -0.55
CA GLY A 129 7.11 -9.77 -0.51
C GLY A 129 7.36 -9.20 0.88
N ASP A 130 8.30 -8.26 0.95
CA ASP A 130 8.72 -7.65 2.20
C ASP A 130 8.08 -6.27 2.37
N ILE A 131 7.41 -6.07 3.50
CA ILE A 131 6.88 -4.78 3.91
C ILE A 131 7.56 -4.38 5.22
N THR A 132 8.01 -3.13 5.33
CA THR A 132 8.60 -2.63 6.57
C THR A 132 7.98 -1.31 7.00
N LEU A 133 7.79 -1.14 8.31
CA LEU A 133 7.29 0.07 8.93
C LEU A 133 8.31 0.57 9.97
N LYS A 134 8.75 1.82 9.83
CA LYS A 134 9.52 2.51 10.87
C LYS A 134 8.57 2.99 11.96
N THR A 135 8.98 2.91 13.22
CA THR A 135 8.15 3.34 14.35
C THR A 135 8.98 3.97 15.46
N THR A 136 8.34 4.77 16.31
CA THR A 136 8.90 5.24 17.59
C THR A 136 8.64 4.28 18.76
N ARG A 137 7.81 3.26 18.55
CA ARG A 137 7.49 2.23 19.55
C ARG A 137 8.74 1.40 19.88
N GLN A 138 8.87 1.01 21.16
CA GLN A 138 10.07 0.34 21.67
C GLN A 138 9.93 -1.18 21.77
N HIS A 139 8.69 -1.69 21.64
CA HIS A 139 8.38 -3.10 21.77
C HIS A 139 7.88 -3.65 20.45
N ALA A 140 8.13 -4.94 20.23
CA ALA A 140 7.65 -5.64 19.06
C ALA A 140 6.11 -5.69 19.05
N PRO A 141 5.45 -5.28 17.95
CA PRO A 141 4.01 -5.40 17.83
C PRO A 141 3.60 -6.84 17.53
N LYS A 142 2.30 -7.09 17.64
CA LYS A 142 1.66 -8.24 16.99
C LYS A 142 1.04 -7.81 15.67
N VAL A 143 1.08 -8.70 14.68
CA VAL A 143 0.44 -8.49 13.39
C VAL A 143 -0.58 -9.58 13.13
N TYR A 144 -1.79 -9.20 12.74
CA TYR A 144 -2.90 -10.12 12.51
C TYR A 144 -3.47 -9.97 11.11
N ALA A 145 -3.69 -11.08 10.41
CA ALA A 145 -4.57 -11.09 9.25
C ALA A 145 -6.03 -10.99 9.71
N LEU A 146 -6.82 -10.18 9.01
CA LEU A 146 -8.21 -9.89 9.36
C LEU A 146 -9.17 -10.43 8.31
N HIS A 147 -10.34 -10.89 8.73
CA HIS A 147 -11.49 -11.02 7.86
C HIS A 147 -11.95 -9.62 7.39
N LEU A 148 -12.83 -9.58 6.39
CA LEU A 148 -13.37 -8.32 5.86
C LEU A 148 -14.21 -7.53 6.88
N ASP A 149 -14.68 -8.20 7.93
CA ASP A 149 -15.38 -7.59 9.08
C ASP A 149 -14.43 -7.10 10.19
N GLY A 150 -13.12 -7.30 10.03
CA GLY A 150 -12.08 -6.90 10.99
C GLY A 150 -11.77 -7.92 12.09
N ILE A 151 -12.41 -9.10 12.09
CA ILE A 151 -12.07 -10.18 13.03
C ILE A 151 -10.70 -10.77 12.67
N ARG A 152 -9.82 -10.90 13.66
CA ARG A 152 -8.49 -11.52 13.50
C ARG A 152 -8.64 -13.02 13.31
N PHE A 153 -7.98 -13.60 12.30
CA PHE A 153 -8.01 -15.05 12.08
C PHE A 153 -6.63 -15.73 12.07
N ALA A 154 -5.55 -14.97 11.86
CA ALA A 154 -4.19 -15.51 11.94
C ALA A 154 -3.21 -14.46 12.46
N GLU A 155 -2.21 -14.88 13.23
CA GLU A 155 -1.06 -14.05 13.61
C GLU A 155 0.05 -14.21 12.55
N ILE A 156 0.60 -13.10 12.08
CA ILE A 156 1.67 -13.07 11.08
C ILE A 156 3.02 -13.00 11.80
N PRO A 157 3.96 -13.92 11.51
CA PRO A 157 5.30 -13.84 12.07
C PRO A 157 6.02 -12.61 11.55
N VAL A 158 6.63 -11.85 12.47
CA VAL A 158 7.31 -10.58 12.15
C VAL A 158 8.66 -10.50 12.85
N LEU A 159 9.52 -9.63 12.31
CA LEU A 159 10.79 -9.27 12.91
C LEU A 159 10.73 -7.81 13.33
N PHE A 160 11.17 -7.51 14.56
CA PHE A 160 11.26 -6.15 15.06
C PHE A 160 12.68 -5.88 15.55
N GLN A 161 13.35 -4.90 14.94
CA GLN A 161 14.71 -4.53 15.27
C GLN A 161 14.91 -3.03 15.04
N ASP A 162 15.56 -2.36 16.00
CA ASP A 162 16.00 -0.97 15.90
C ASP A 162 14.90 0.00 15.40
N GLY A 163 13.69 -0.13 15.97
CA GLY A 163 12.54 0.71 15.61
C GLY A 163 11.96 0.44 14.21
N THR A 164 12.26 -0.72 13.63
CA THR A 164 11.74 -1.15 12.32
C THR A 164 11.04 -2.51 12.46
N LEU A 165 9.75 -2.52 12.11
CA LEU A 165 8.97 -3.74 11.92
C LEU A 165 9.17 -4.25 10.49
N SER A 166 9.55 -5.50 10.33
CA SER A 166 9.61 -6.20 9.04
C SER A 166 8.58 -7.31 9.00
N ILE A 167 7.76 -7.30 7.96
CA ILE A 167 6.65 -8.22 7.71
C ILE A 167 6.97 -8.98 6.42
N PRO A 168 7.56 -10.19 6.50
CA PRO A 168 7.72 -11.07 5.35
C PRO A 168 6.36 -11.67 5.02
N LEU A 169 5.65 -11.09 4.06
CA LEU A 169 4.29 -11.48 3.75
C LEU A 169 4.29 -12.56 2.67
N ASP A 170 3.55 -13.65 2.91
CA ASP A 170 3.21 -14.67 1.92
C ASP A 170 1.74 -15.07 2.11
N THR A 171 0.83 -14.42 1.38
CA THR A 171 -0.60 -14.62 1.57
C THR A 171 -1.10 -15.98 1.06
N SER A 172 -0.31 -16.72 0.27
CA SER A 172 -0.68 -18.08 -0.15
C SER A 172 -0.58 -19.12 0.96
N THR A 173 -0.02 -18.74 2.12
CA THR A 173 0.07 -19.58 3.31
C THR A 173 -1.13 -19.41 4.27
N LEU A 174 -1.98 -18.42 4.01
CA LEU A 174 -3.16 -18.13 4.82
C LEU A 174 -4.33 -19.02 4.41
N GLU A 175 -5.16 -19.41 5.38
CA GLU A 175 -6.37 -20.19 5.16
C GLU A 175 -7.42 -19.41 4.33
N TYR A 176 -7.53 -18.10 4.60
CA TYR A 176 -8.48 -17.21 3.93
C TYR A 176 -7.76 -16.06 3.22
N GLY A 177 -8.24 -15.70 2.03
CA GLY A 177 -7.77 -14.52 1.31
C GLY A 177 -8.19 -13.24 2.03
N THR A 178 -7.26 -12.31 2.21
CA THR A 178 -7.55 -10.98 2.78
C THR A 178 -6.58 -9.92 2.28
N PRO A 179 -7.04 -8.68 2.07
CA PRO A 179 -6.16 -7.55 1.92
C PRO A 179 -5.79 -6.87 3.25
N PHE A 180 -6.39 -7.26 4.38
CA PHE A 180 -6.33 -6.49 5.62
C PHE A 180 -5.48 -7.16 6.70
N PHE A 181 -4.59 -6.36 7.28
CA PHE A 181 -3.72 -6.74 8.38
C PHE A 181 -3.72 -5.65 9.46
N GLU A 182 -3.83 -6.05 10.71
CA GLU A 182 -3.72 -5.14 11.85
C GLU A 182 -2.34 -5.26 12.49
N VAL A 183 -1.68 -4.13 12.71
CA VAL A 183 -0.48 -4.04 13.55
C VAL A 183 -0.87 -3.37 14.87
N ILE A 184 -0.54 -3.98 15.99
CA ILE A 184 -0.81 -3.46 17.33
C ILE A 184 0.45 -3.50 18.19
N TYR A 185 0.89 -2.33 18.65
CA TYR A 185 2.06 -2.13 19.52
C TYR A 185 1.66 -2.09 21.00
#